data_AF-A0A4Y2IYJ5-F1
#
_entry.id   AF-A0A4Y2IYJ5-F1
#
_cell.length_a   1.000
_cell.length_b   1.000
_cell.length_c   1.000
_cell.angle_alpha   90.00
_cell.angle_beta   90.00
_cell.angle_gamma   90.00
#
_symmetry.space_group_name_H-M   'P 1'
#
loop_
_entity.id
_entity.type
_entity.pdbx_description
1 polymer ?
#
loop_
_entity_poly.entity_id
_entity_poly.type
_entity_poly.pdbx_seq_one_letter_code
_entity_poly.pdbx_strand_id
1 'polypeptide(L)'
;MQKKAKAVLFHNGKKYASISVGHSVHYKEGYENLAIILNKLKYKDHMWTICEDLKVIAMLLGFQEGNTKYPCFLCDWVCRERSQHWINREWPVREKLEIGRKNVIEETLVDREMILLPPLHIKLGLKKQLAKALDKEGRCFKHLLHAFPGLSAAKVKEGIFVVPDFRKLMKDEQFEGIYDKG
;
A
#
# COMPACT_ATOMS: atom_id res chain seq x y z
N MET A 1 -9.76 2.16 19.85
CA MET A 1 -8.62 3.05 19.54
C MET A 1 -9.02 3.92 18.35
N GLN A 2 -9.34 5.20 18.55
CA GLN A 2 -9.68 6.11 17.46
C GLN A 2 -8.44 6.38 16.60
N LYS A 3 -8.50 6.06 15.31
CA LYS A 3 -7.47 6.43 14.35
C LYS A 3 -7.49 7.96 14.20
N LYS A 4 -6.35 8.60 14.44
CA LYS A 4 -6.17 10.05 14.25
C LYS A 4 -5.67 10.30 12.84
N ALA A 5 -6.28 11.22 12.11
CA ALA A 5 -5.83 11.64 10.79
C ALA A 5 -4.79 12.76 10.95
N LYS A 6 -3.62 12.60 10.32
CA LYS A 6 -2.57 13.61 10.31
C LYS A 6 -2.05 13.78 8.90
N ALA A 7 -2.09 15.01 8.39
CA ALA A 7 -1.52 15.38 7.11
C ALA A 7 -0.16 16.03 7.34
N VAL A 8 0.86 15.55 6.62
CA VAL A 8 2.25 15.96 6.81
C VAL A 8 2.89 16.22 5.45
N LEU A 9 3.54 17.38 5.31
CA LEU A 9 4.37 17.70 4.17
C LEU A 9 5.78 17.16 4.38
N PHE A 10 6.29 16.49 3.35
CA PHE A 10 7.65 16.00 3.29
C PHE A 10 8.46 16.80 2.28
N HIS A 11 9.69 17.16 2.67
CA HIS A 11 10.62 17.75 1.73
C HIS A 11 11.28 16.67 0.87
N ASN A 12 11.21 16.84 -0.45
CA ASN A 12 11.87 15.96 -1.40
C ASN A 12 13.39 15.98 -1.21
N GLY A 13 13.99 14.82 -0.95
CA GLY A 13 15.42 14.72 -0.62
C GLY A 13 15.76 14.82 0.86
N LYS A 14 14.75 14.88 1.76
CA LYS A 14 14.90 14.76 3.22
C LYS A 14 15.87 15.76 3.88
N LYS A 15 16.18 16.87 3.21
CA LYS A 15 17.04 17.94 3.73
C LYS A 15 16.42 18.70 4.90
N TYR A 16 15.09 18.88 4.87
CA TYR A 16 14.35 19.57 5.93
C TYR A 16 13.42 18.61 6.67
N ALA A 17 13.09 18.98 7.90
CA ALA A 17 12.11 18.28 8.72
C ALA A 17 10.73 18.30 8.07
N SER A 18 9.92 17.28 8.37
CA SER A 18 8.54 17.23 7.91
C SER A 18 7.66 18.22 8.67
N ILE A 19 6.71 18.85 7.97
CA ILE A 19 5.84 19.88 8.52
C ILE A 19 4.43 19.33 8.62
N SER A 20 3.83 19.37 9.81
CA SER A 20 2.43 18.97 9.98
C SER A 20 1.53 20.08 9.46
N VAL A 21 0.70 19.79 8.45
CA VAL A 21 -0.24 20.76 7.86
C VAL A 21 -1.68 20.55 8.33
N GLY A 22 -2.00 19.36 8.84
CA GLY A 22 -3.32 19.08 9.38
C GLY A 22 -3.29 17.97 10.41
N HIS A 23 -4.18 18.08 11.40
CA HIS A 23 -4.41 17.04 12.38
C HIS A 23 -5.89 17.04 12.76
N SER A 24 -6.49 15.85 12.77
CA SER A 24 -7.84 15.64 13.28
C SER A 24 -7.91 14.37 14.12
N VAL A 25 -8.59 14.48 15.26
CA VAL A 25 -8.93 13.35 16.13
C VAL A 25 -10.38 12.89 15.95
N HIS A 26 -11.19 13.68 15.23
CA HIS A 26 -12.63 13.47 15.11
C HIS A 26 -13.04 12.85 13.78
N TYR A 27 -12.27 13.07 12.71
CA TYR A 27 -12.58 12.56 11.38
C TYR A 27 -12.01 11.16 11.19
N LYS A 28 -12.88 10.24 10.74
CA LYS A 28 -12.47 8.91 10.29
C LYS A 28 -12.08 8.94 8.81
N GLU A 29 -11.22 8.01 8.40
CA GLU A 29 -10.95 7.71 6.99
C GLU A 29 -12.28 7.46 6.27
N GLY A 30 -12.65 8.34 5.34
CA GLY A 30 -13.86 8.27 4.54
C GLY A 30 -13.87 9.40 3.51
N TYR A 31 -14.51 9.17 2.36
CA TYR A 31 -14.49 10.06 1.21
C TYR A 31 -14.88 11.51 1.55
N GLU A 32 -16.04 11.69 2.20
CA GLU A 32 -16.57 13.01 2.59
C GLU A 32 -15.59 13.77 3.51
N ASN A 33 -15.00 13.07 4.47
CA ASN A 33 -14.05 13.67 5.41
C ASN A 33 -12.75 14.08 4.72
N LEU A 34 -12.26 13.26 3.78
CA LEU A 34 -11.07 13.58 2.99
C LEU A 34 -11.33 14.80 2.10
N ALA A 35 -12.51 14.92 1.49
CA ALA A 35 -12.90 16.10 0.73
C ALA A 35 -12.87 17.38 1.59
N ILE A 36 -13.42 17.32 2.81
CA ILE A 36 -13.37 18.44 3.76
C ILE A 36 -11.94 18.82 4.11
N ILE A 37 -11.06 17.83 4.37
CA ILE A 37 -9.66 18.06 4.70
C ILE A 37 -8.93 18.74 3.53
N LEU A 38 -9.10 18.23 2.31
CA LEU A 38 -8.46 18.79 1.11
C LEU A 38 -8.93 20.22 0.83
N ASN A 39 -10.22 20.51 1.02
CA ASN A 39 -10.77 21.85 0.89
C ASN A 39 -10.18 22.82 1.92
N LYS A 40 -10.05 22.39 3.19
CA LYS A 40 -9.44 23.21 4.25
C LYS A 40 -7.95 23.47 4.01
N LEU A 41 -7.24 22.50 3.42
CA LEU A 41 -5.85 22.65 3.03
C LEU A 41 -5.65 23.43 1.73
N LYS A 42 -6.76 23.85 1.07
CA LYS A 42 -6.74 24.50 -0.25
C LYS A 42 -5.88 23.73 -1.25
N TYR A 43 -6.05 22.41 -1.29
CA TYR A 43 -5.22 21.52 -2.12
C TYR A 43 -5.13 21.98 -3.58
N LYS A 44 -6.23 22.48 -4.14
CA LYS A 44 -6.31 22.97 -5.52
C LYS A 44 -5.31 24.11 -5.84
N ASP A 45 -4.94 24.92 -4.84
CA ASP A 45 -4.01 26.05 -5.04
C ASP A 45 -2.55 25.58 -5.09
N HIS A 46 -2.26 24.42 -4.49
CA HIS A 46 -0.89 23.94 -4.30
C HIS A 46 -0.54 22.74 -5.17
N MET A 47 -1.54 21.92 -5.53
CA MET A 47 -1.39 20.69 -6.32
C MET A 47 -0.24 19.81 -5.82
N TRP A 48 -0.14 19.63 -4.51
CA TRP A 48 0.92 18.82 -3.93
C TRP A 48 0.80 17.36 -4.35
N THR A 49 1.94 16.70 -4.51
CA THR A 49 1.95 15.27 -4.74
C THR A 49 1.56 14.52 -3.45
N ILE A 50 0.65 13.56 -3.56
CA ILE A 50 0.09 12.80 -2.44
C ILE A 50 0.73 11.41 -2.39
N CYS A 51 1.21 11.02 -1.20
CA CYS A 51 1.73 9.68 -0.94
C CYS A 51 1.10 9.14 0.33
N GLU A 52 0.02 8.38 0.19
CA GLU A 52 -0.71 7.78 1.31
C GLU A 52 -0.81 6.27 1.15
N ASP A 53 -1.43 5.60 2.12
CA ASP A 53 -1.72 4.18 1.99
C ASP A 53 -2.69 3.90 0.81
N LEU A 54 -2.63 2.68 0.27
CA LEU A 54 -3.44 2.30 -0.90
C LEU A 54 -4.95 2.41 -0.66
N LYS A 55 -5.42 2.28 0.59
CA LYS A 55 -6.85 2.41 0.93
C LYS A 55 -7.27 3.88 0.85
N VAL A 56 -6.49 4.79 1.42
CA VAL A 56 -6.76 6.25 1.32
C VAL A 56 -6.64 6.71 -0.13
N ILE A 57 -5.65 6.25 -0.88
CA ILE A 57 -5.53 6.52 -2.32
C ILE A 57 -6.79 6.07 -3.07
N ALA A 58 -7.29 4.86 -2.80
CA ALA A 58 -8.51 4.36 -3.42
C ALA A 58 -9.72 5.26 -3.09
N MET A 59 -9.87 5.71 -1.84
CA MET A 59 -10.92 6.66 -1.46
C MET A 59 -10.78 7.99 -2.21
N LEU A 60 -9.57 8.55 -2.29
CA LEU A 60 -9.33 9.81 -2.99
C LEU A 60 -9.66 9.74 -4.49
N LEU A 61 -9.51 8.56 -5.09
CA LEU A 61 -9.87 8.27 -6.48
C LEU A 61 -11.32 7.79 -6.67
N GLY A 62 -12.13 7.82 -5.60
CA GLY A 62 -13.55 7.47 -5.66
C GLY A 62 -13.84 5.98 -5.81
N PHE A 63 -12.89 5.10 -5.46
CA PHE A 63 -13.09 3.65 -5.51
C PHE A 63 -13.93 3.15 -4.34
N GLN A 64 -14.73 2.13 -4.62
CA GLN A 64 -15.46 1.38 -3.62
C GLN A 64 -14.51 0.71 -2.62
N GLU A 65 -14.82 0.83 -1.33
CA GLU A 65 -14.07 0.16 -0.27
C GLU A 65 -14.35 -1.36 -0.22
N GLY A 66 -13.38 -2.12 0.31
CA GLY A 66 -13.50 -3.56 0.55
C GLY A 66 -12.94 -4.43 -0.58
N ASN A 67 -13.39 -5.68 -0.65
CA ASN A 67 -12.88 -6.66 -1.60
C ASN A 67 -13.60 -6.54 -2.96
N THR A 68 -13.15 -5.58 -3.76
CA THR A 68 -13.77 -5.22 -5.04
C THR A 68 -13.28 -6.09 -6.20
N LYS A 69 -14.05 -6.11 -7.31
CA LYS A 69 -13.68 -6.88 -8.50
C LYS A 69 -12.48 -6.26 -9.22
N TYR A 70 -12.44 -4.93 -9.30
CA TYR A 70 -11.39 -4.15 -9.95
C TYR A 70 -10.74 -3.17 -8.95
N PRO A 71 -9.84 -3.65 -8.07
CA PRO A 71 -9.26 -2.82 -7.02
C PRO A 71 -8.11 -1.91 -7.50
N CYS A 72 -7.58 -2.15 -8.70
CA CYS A 72 -6.46 -1.36 -9.22
C CYS A 72 -6.97 -0.09 -9.92
N PHE A 73 -6.38 1.05 -9.58
CA PHE A 73 -6.66 2.34 -10.22
C PHE A 73 -5.77 2.63 -11.44
N LEU A 74 -4.73 1.83 -11.66
CA LEU A 74 -3.80 1.95 -12.79
C LEU A 74 -4.20 1.05 -13.97
N CYS A 75 -4.76 -0.12 -13.69
CA CYS A 75 -5.10 -1.11 -14.71
C CYS A 75 -6.41 -1.85 -14.39
N ASP A 76 -6.91 -2.59 -15.37
CA ASP A 76 -8.13 -3.38 -15.28
C ASP A 76 -7.90 -4.77 -14.66
N TRP A 77 -7.01 -4.86 -13.67
CA TRP A 77 -6.73 -6.10 -12.97
C TRP A 77 -7.99 -6.61 -12.23
N VAL A 78 -8.34 -7.88 -12.50
CA VAL A 78 -9.52 -8.53 -11.94
C VAL A 78 -9.13 -9.39 -10.74
N CYS A 79 -9.49 -8.97 -9.53
CA CYS A 79 -9.12 -9.68 -8.30
C CYS A 79 -9.71 -11.09 -8.19
N ARG A 80 -10.83 -11.35 -8.87
CA ARG A 80 -11.56 -12.61 -8.77
C ARG A 80 -11.06 -13.69 -9.74
N GLU A 81 -10.26 -13.33 -10.74
CA GLU A 81 -9.85 -14.23 -11.81
C GLU A 81 -8.51 -14.92 -11.51
N ARG A 82 -8.51 -15.75 -10.45
CA ARG A 82 -7.28 -16.35 -9.90
C ARG A 82 -6.49 -17.22 -10.89
N SER A 83 -7.16 -17.83 -11.86
CA SER A 83 -6.53 -18.64 -12.90
C SER A 83 -5.60 -17.82 -13.80
N GLN A 84 -5.95 -16.56 -14.09
CA GLN A 84 -5.17 -15.68 -14.96
C GLN A 84 -4.09 -14.91 -14.22
N HIS A 85 -4.10 -14.88 -12.87
CA HIS A 85 -3.18 -14.05 -12.08
C HIS A 85 -1.71 -14.33 -12.30
N TRP A 86 -1.36 -15.59 -12.60
CA TRP A 86 0.03 -16.02 -12.79
C TRP A 86 0.41 -16.23 -14.26
N ILE A 87 -0.58 -16.22 -15.15
CA ILE A 87 -0.42 -16.39 -16.60
C ILE A 87 -0.32 -15.02 -17.24
N ASN A 88 -1.27 -14.14 -16.93
CA ASN A 88 -1.35 -12.82 -17.51
C ASN A 88 -0.53 -11.81 -16.70
N ARG A 89 0.60 -11.40 -17.27
CA ARG A 89 1.52 -10.41 -16.67
C ARG A 89 1.12 -8.97 -16.98
N GLU A 90 0.40 -8.76 -18.09
CA GLU A 90 0.04 -7.44 -18.58
C GLU A 90 -1.47 -7.26 -18.56
N TRP A 91 -1.93 -6.27 -17.80
CA TRP A 91 -3.34 -5.94 -17.70
C TRP A 91 -3.60 -4.62 -18.42
N PRO A 92 -4.75 -4.47 -19.12
CA PRO A 92 -5.07 -3.24 -19.82
C PRO A 92 -4.98 -2.03 -18.89
N VAL A 93 -4.30 -0.98 -19.36
CA VAL A 93 -4.18 0.27 -18.61
C VAL A 93 -5.57 0.89 -18.49
N ARG A 94 -5.87 1.41 -17.30
CA ARG A 94 -7.13 2.10 -17.08
C ARG A 94 -6.98 3.54 -17.58
N GLU A 95 -7.57 3.86 -18.72
CA GLU A 95 -7.45 5.21 -19.29
C GLU A 95 -8.17 6.26 -18.43
N LYS A 96 -9.43 5.98 -18.05
CA LYS A 96 -10.32 6.91 -17.32
C LYS A 96 -11.00 6.25 -16.12
N LEU A 97 -11.32 7.08 -15.12
CA LEU A 97 -12.09 6.69 -13.94
C LEU A 97 -13.55 7.16 -14.12
N GLU A 98 -14.36 6.33 -14.77
CA GLU A 98 -15.78 6.63 -15.01
C GLU A 98 -16.64 6.14 -13.84
N ILE A 99 -17.44 7.04 -13.27
CA ILE A 99 -18.35 6.73 -12.15
C ILE A 99 -19.34 5.63 -12.57
N GLY A 100 -19.53 4.65 -11.68
CA GLY A 100 -20.39 3.48 -11.91
C GLY A 100 -19.71 2.33 -12.67
N ARG A 101 -18.49 2.52 -13.19
CA ARG A 101 -17.73 1.47 -13.88
C ARG A 101 -16.54 1.00 -13.06
N LYS A 102 -16.25 -0.31 -13.15
CA LYS A 102 -15.04 -0.95 -12.61
C LYS A 102 -14.71 -0.49 -11.17
N ASN A 103 -15.75 -0.48 -10.32
CA ASN A 103 -15.71 -0.13 -8.89
C ASN A 103 -15.39 1.35 -8.55
N VAL A 104 -15.46 2.26 -9.51
CA VAL A 104 -15.49 3.70 -9.23
C VAL A 104 -16.93 4.07 -8.86
N ILE A 105 -17.13 4.65 -7.69
CA ILE A 105 -18.45 5.02 -7.15
C ILE A 105 -18.60 6.53 -6.94
N GLU A 106 -17.49 7.26 -6.81
CA GLU A 106 -17.46 8.70 -6.59
C GLU A 106 -16.52 9.38 -7.58
N GLU A 107 -16.61 10.70 -7.67
CA GLU A 107 -15.67 11.52 -8.42
C GLU A 107 -14.27 11.51 -7.77
N THR A 108 -13.24 11.72 -8.57
CA THR A 108 -11.86 11.84 -8.06
C THR A 108 -11.68 13.18 -7.34
N LEU A 109 -11.26 13.15 -6.07
CA LEU A 109 -10.94 14.36 -5.30
C LEU A 109 -9.60 14.97 -5.67
N VAL A 110 -8.71 14.16 -6.23
CA VAL A 110 -7.33 14.52 -6.58
C VAL A 110 -6.99 13.95 -7.94
N ASP A 111 -6.12 14.65 -8.67
CA ASP A 111 -5.61 14.13 -9.93
C ASP A 111 -4.79 12.85 -9.69
N ARG A 112 -5.05 11.83 -10.50
CA ARG A 112 -4.32 10.57 -10.48
C ARG A 112 -2.82 10.77 -10.73
N GLU A 113 -2.44 11.77 -11.54
CA GLU A 113 -1.04 12.07 -11.82
C GLU A 113 -0.30 12.63 -10.59
N MET A 114 -1.04 13.18 -9.63
CA MET A 114 -0.48 13.69 -8.37
C MET A 114 -0.31 12.60 -7.31
N ILE A 115 -0.58 11.33 -7.63
CA ILE A 115 -0.47 10.23 -6.67
C ILE A 115 0.86 9.51 -6.82
N LEU A 116 1.63 9.49 -5.75
CA LEU A 116 2.81 8.63 -5.61
C LEU A 116 2.41 7.32 -4.95
N LEU A 117 2.78 6.22 -5.62
CA LEU A 117 2.65 4.89 -5.05
C LEU A 117 3.54 4.77 -3.81
N PRO A 118 2.99 4.36 -2.66
CA PRO A 118 3.76 4.24 -1.43
C PRO A 118 4.72 3.04 -1.51
N PRO A 119 6.04 3.24 -1.73
CA PRO A 119 6.94 2.12 -2.04
C PRO A 119 7.07 1.17 -0.84
N LEU A 120 6.94 1.70 0.38
CA LEU A 120 7.00 0.92 1.60
C LEU A 120 5.81 -0.05 1.71
N HIS A 121 4.58 0.40 1.48
CA HIS A 121 3.38 -0.44 1.59
C HIS A 121 3.36 -1.55 0.52
N ILE A 122 3.82 -1.26 -0.71
CA ILE A 122 3.95 -2.25 -1.78
C ILE A 122 4.99 -3.31 -1.40
N LYS A 123 6.19 -2.89 -1.00
CA LYS A 123 7.26 -3.83 -0.59
C LYS A 123 6.84 -4.69 0.60
N LEU A 124 6.13 -4.12 1.58
CA LEU A 124 5.59 -4.87 2.72
C LEU A 124 4.58 -5.94 2.25
N GLY A 125 3.66 -5.58 1.35
CA GLY A 125 2.67 -6.52 0.80
C GLY A 125 3.31 -7.69 0.05
N LEU A 126 4.27 -7.41 -0.83
CA LEU A 126 4.99 -8.44 -1.60
C LEU A 126 5.77 -9.40 -0.70
N LYS A 127 6.51 -8.88 0.27
CA LYS A 127 7.27 -9.74 1.21
C LYS A 127 6.37 -10.57 2.12
N LYS A 128 5.22 -10.04 2.53
CA LYS A 128 4.22 -10.82 3.25
C LYS A 128 3.73 -11.99 2.41
N GLN A 129 3.44 -11.77 1.13
CA GLN A 129 3.04 -12.83 0.21
C GLN A 129 4.17 -13.85 0.00
N LEU A 130 5.42 -13.40 -0.14
CA LEU A 130 6.59 -14.27 -0.23
C LEU A 130 6.70 -15.18 0.99
N ALA A 131 6.68 -14.62 2.21
CA ALA A 131 6.77 -15.40 3.45
C ALA A 131 5.63 -16.43 3.58
N LYS A 132 4.43 -16.10 3.09
CA LYS A 132 3.30 -17.03 3.03
C LYS A 132 3.52 -18.15 2.02
N ALA A 133 4.13 -17.85 0.88
CA ALA A 133 4.40 -18.82 -0.19
C ALA A 133 5.59 -19.75 0.10
N LEU A 134 6.52 -19.37 1.00
CA LEU A 134 7.66 -20.22 1.35
C LEU A 134 7.23 -21.58 1.88
N ASP A 135 7.95 -22.63 1.48
CA ASP A 135 7.88 -23.94 2.13
C ASP A 135 8.25 -23.81 3.62
N LYS A 136 7.36 -24.31 4.50
CA LYS A 136 7.49 -24.16 5.95
C LYS A 136 8.56 -25.08 6.55
N GLU A 137 8.99 -26.09 5.81
CA GLU A 137 10.09 -26.97 6.20
C GLU A 137 11.41 -26.62 5.49
N GLY A 138 11.31 -25.77 4.47
CA GLY A 138 12.41 -25.32 3.63
C GLY A 138 13.42 -24.42 4.34
N ARG A 139 14.62 -24.35 3.76
CA ARG A 139 15.76 -23.58 4.29
C ARG A 139 15.45 -22.09 4.46
N CYS A 140 14.73 -21.49 3.52
CA CYS A 140 14.35 -20.08 3.59
C CYS A 140 13.48 -19.77 4.80
N PHE A 141 12.51 -20.63 5.14
CA PHE A 141 11.63 -20.41 6.29
C PHE A 141 12.40 -20.60 7.61
N LYS A 142 13.27 -21.61 7.69
CA LYS A 142 14.17 -21.80 8.85
C LYS A 142 15.10 -20.61 9.05
N HIS A 143 15.65 -20.06 7.97
CA HIS A 143 16.44 -18.83 8.02
C HIS A 143 15.65 -17.66 8.60
N LEU A 144 14.40 -17.45 8.15
CA LEU A 144 13.55 -16.39 8.70
C LEU A 144 13.30 -16.57 10.21
N LEU A 145 13.06 -17.79 10.69
CA LEU A 145 12.89 -18.04 12.13
C LEU A 145 14.16 -17.68 12.91
N HIS A 146 15.33 -18.01 12.38
CA HIS A 146 16.62 -17.70 13.00
C HIS A 146 16.94 -16.19 12.95
N ALA A 147 16.63 -15.53 11.83
CA ALA A 147 16.85 -14.10 11.64
C ALA A 147 15.97 -13.24 12.55
N PHE A 148 14.81 -13.76 12.97
CA PHE A 148 13.82 -13.08 13.80
C PHE A 148 13.42 -13.90 15.04
N PRO A 149 14.32 -14.11 16.02
CA PRO A 149 14.04 -14.96 17.19
C PRO A 149 12.92 -14.42 18.08
N GLY A 150 12.61 -13.11 17.99
CA GLY A 150 11.48 -12.49 18.69
C GLY A 150 10.11 -12.70 18.03
N LEU A 151 10.07 -13.27 16.82
CA LEU A 151 8.82 -13.60 16.13
C LEU A 151 8.49 -15.08 16.31
N SER A 152 7.22 -15.37 16.61
CA SER A 152 6.76 -16.76 16.62
C SER A 152 6.70 -17.32 15.21
N ALA A 153 6.82 -18.64 15.08
CA ALA A 153 6.69 -19.31 13.79
C ALA A 153 5.36 -19.01 13.09
N ALA A 154 4.27 -18.85 13.86
CA ALA A 154 2.97 -18.43 13.35
C ALA A 154 2.99 -17.03 12.72
N LYS A 155 3.69 -16.07 13.34
CA LYS A 155 3.83 -14.71 12.78
C LYS A 155 4.65 -14.71 11.49
N VAL A 156 5.75 -15.48 11.45
CA VAL A 156 6.58 -15.61 10.25
C VAL A 156 5.80 -16.31 9.13
N LYS A 157 5.04 -17.36 9.44
CA LYS A 157 4.15 -18.07 8.51
C LYS A 157 3.11 -17.16 7.87
N GLU A 158 2.53 -16.26 8.65
CA GLU A 158 1.54 -15.29 8.17
C GLU A 158 2.16 -14.03 7.55
N GLY A 159 3.50 -13.94 7.51
CA GLY A 159 4.24 -12.79 7.01
C GLY A 159 3.97 -11.51 7.82
N ILE A 160 3.76 -11.65 9.12
CA ILE A 160 3.49 -10.53 10.05
C ILE A 160 4.84 -10.00 10.55
N PHE A 161 5.31 -8.95 9.89
CA PHE A 161 6.54 -8.24 10.23
C PHE A 161 6.23 -6.79 10.59
N VAL A 162 6.91 -6.24 11.59
CA VAL A 162 6.89 -4.79 11.83
C VAL A 162 7.95 -4.10 10.97
N VAL A 163 7.88 -2.76 10.86
CA VAL A 163 8.79 -1.97 10.03
C VAL A 163 10.29 -2.24 10.35
N PRO A 164 10.72 -2.36 11.63
CA PRO A 164 12.10 -2.75 11.95
C PRO A 164 12.49 -4.12 11.39
N ASP A 165 11.66 -5.15 11.57
CA ASP A 165 11.92 -6.50 11.04
C ASP A 165 12.06 -6.47 9.53
N PHE A 166 11.18 -5.71 8.85
CA PHE A 166 11.24 -5.52 7.41
C PHE A 166 12.56 -4.87 6.96
N ARG A 167 13.02 -3.82 7.65
CA ARG A 167 14.29 -3.17 7.31
C ARG A 167 15.48 -4.11 7.46
N LYS A 168 15.44 -5.02 8.45
CA LYS A 168 16.44 -6.07 8.63
C LYS A 168 16.38 -7.08 7.48
N LEU A 169 15.18 -7.58 7.15
CA LEU A 169 14.98 -8.50 6.03
C LEU A 169 15.36 -7.90 4.66
N MET A 170 15.26 -6.57 4.50
CA MET A 170 15.69 -5.87 3.27
C MET A 170 17.21 -5.82 3.09
N LYS A 171 17.98 -6.06 4.14
CA LYS A 171 19.45 -6.01 4.13
C LYS A 171 20.09 -7.40 4.27
N ASP A 172 19.27 -8.44 4.26
CA ASP A 172 19.70 -9.81 4.49
C ASP A 172 20.11 -10.47 3.16
N GLU A 173 21.36 -10.25 2.77
CA GLU A 173 21.95 -10.82 1.55
C GLU A 173 22.01 -12.36 1.58
N GLN A 174 22.03 -12.96 2.78
CA GLN A 174 22.02 -14.42 2.92
C GLN A 174 20.68 -15.02 2.48
N PHE A 175 19.57 -14.30 2.71
CA PHE A 175 18.25 -14.76 2.29
C PHE A 175 18.15 -14.91 0.77
N GLU A 176 18.71 -13.97 -0.01
CA GLU A 176 18.73 -14.04 -1.48
C GLU A 176 19.55 -15.25 -1.96
N GLY A 177 20.74 -15.46 -1.39
CA GLY A 177 21.60 -16.60 -1.75
C GLY A 177 21.02 -17.98 -1.38
N ILE A 178 20.13 -18.07 -0.38
CA ILE A 178 19.42 -19.31 -0.02
C ILE A 178 18.23 -19.54 -0.97
N TYR A 179 17.56 -18.46 -1.38
CA TYR A 179 16.41 -18.51 -2.30
C TYR A 179 16.80 -18.99 -3.70
N ASP A 180 17.92 -18.51 -4.24
CA ASP A 180 18.39 -18.88 -5.60
C ASP A 180 18.93 -20.32 -5.71
N LYS A 181 19.12 -21.00 -4.58
CA LYS A 181 19.66 -22.36 -4.49
C LYS A 181 18.63 -23.42 -4.10
N GLY A 182 17.36 -23.04 -3.96
CA GLY A 182 16.23 -23.91 -3.64
C GLY A 182 15.30 -24.10 -4.83
#